data_AF-A0A7Y0HP12-F1
#
_entry.id   AF-A0A7Y0HP12-F1
#
_cell.length_a   1.000
_cell.length_b   1.000
_cell.length_c   1.000
_cell.angle_alpha   90.00
_cell.angle_beta   90.00
_cell.angle_gamma   90.00
#
_symmetry.space_group_name_H-M   'P 1'
#
loop_
_entity.id
_entity.type
_entity.pdbx_description
1 polymer ?
#
loop_
_entity_poly.entity_id
_entity_poly.type
_entity_poly.pdbx_seq_one_letter_code
_entity_poly.pdbx_strand_id
1 'polypeptide(L)'
;MNKNNTIYTDELIKYDEGMYKGKINWGSNINRYLKVLYENKKYCFCIKDYIKRENKVILELDRRILKPISTGHLLECKIGGIIGVKSGDFKYVIGQTFKDDKRDIIIIDREYRYRKKKK
;
A
#
# COMPACT_ATOMS: atom_id res chain seq x y z
N MET A 1 -5.72 -1.73 18.13
CA MET A 1 -5.87 -0.40 17.47
C MET A 1 -6.54 -0.61 16.12
N ASN A 2 -7.72 -0.03 15.90
CA ASN A 2 -8.35 -0.03 14.58
C ASN A 2 -7.48 0.81 13.63
N LYS A 3 -6.88 0.14 12.62
CA LYS A 3 -6.05 0.80 11.61
C LYS A 3 -6.99 1.46 10.59
N ASN A 4 -7.11 2.80 10.64
CA ASN A 4 -7.92 3.55 9.66
C ASN A 4 -7.09 3.79 8.40
N ASN A 5 -7.23 2.90 7.43
CA ASN A 5 -6.64 3.03 6.10
C ASN A 5 -7.69 3.60 5.15
N THR A 6 -7.38 4.69 4.46
CA THR A 6 -8.34 5.38 3.59
C THR A 6 -7.64 6.08 2.43
N ILE A 7 -8.21 5.96 1.24
CA ILE A 7 -7.84 6.77 0.08
C ILE A 7 -8.93 7.81 -0.16
N TYR A 8 -8.52 9.07 -0.26
CA TYR A 8 -9.43 10.17 -0.54
C TYR A 8 -9.54 10.35 -2.06
N THR A 9 -10.74 10.17 -2.60
CA THR A 9 -10.97 10.19 -4.06
C THR A 9 -11.92 11.30 -4.51
N ASP A 10 -12.35 12.15 -3.58
CA ASP A 10 -13.35 13.20 -3.83
C ASP A 10 -12.83 14.27 -4.80
N GLU A 11 -11.52 14.53 -4.77
CA GLU A 11 -10.83 15.50 -5.64
C GLU A 11 -10.46 14.90 -7.02
N LEU A 12 -10.70 13.61 -7.24
CA LEU A 12 -10.37 12.94 -8.50
C LEU A 12 -11.47 13.12 -9.54
N ILE A 13 -11.06 13.32 -10.79
CA ILE A 13 -11.98 13.37 -11.92
C ILE A 13 -12.63 11.99 -12.12
N LYS A 14 -13.96 11.97 -12.17
CA LYS A 14 -14.78 10.79 -12.45
C LYS A 14 -15.41 10.93 -13.83
N TYR A 15 -15.80 9.81 -14.44
CA TYR A 15 -16.65 9.86 -15.62
C TYR A 15 -18.00 10.46 -15.25
N ASP A 16 -18.43 11.44 -16.01
CA ASP A 16 -19.71 12.15 -15.93
C ASP A 16 -20.84 11.40 -16.65
N GLU A 17 -20.50 10.69 -17.74
CA GLU A 17 -21.47 10.02 -18.61
C GLU A 17 -21.05 8.58 -19.00
N GLY A 18 -21.98 7.85 -19.62
CA GLY A 18 -21.76 6.50 -20.15
C GLY A 18 -21.71 5.38 -19.10
N MET A 19 -21.28 4.19 -19.53
CA MET A 19 -21.26 2.96 -18.71
C MET A 19 -20.35 3.06 -17.46
N TYR A 20 -19.38 3.98 -17.48
CA TYR A 20 -18.43 4.17 -16.38
C TYR A 20 -18.77 5.34 -15.46
N LYS A 21 -19.94 5.96 -15.62
CA LYS A 21 -20.40 7.10 -14.82
C LYS A 21 -20.17 6.87 -13.32
N GLY A 22 -19.56 7.86 -12.66
CA GLY A 22 -19.23 7.83 -11.23
C GLY A 22 -17.93 7.08 -10.88
N LYS A 23 -17.32 6.34 -11.82
CA LYS A 23 -15.99 5.73 -11.61
C LYS A 23 -14.89 6.73 -11.89
N ILE A 24 -13.74 6.55 -11.22
CA ILE A 24 -12.55 7.40 -11.42
C ILE A 24 -12.04 7.24 -12.85
N ASN A 25 -11.86 8.35 -13.54
CA ASN A 25 -11.20 8.39 -14.84
C ASN A 25 -9.69 8.53 -14.62
N TRP A 26 -8.99 7.42 -14.41
CA TRP A 26 -7.57 7.40 -14.05
C TRP A 26 -6.67 8.12 -15.07
N GLY A 27 -6.97 8.01 -16.37
CA GLY A 27 -6.22 8.69 -17.43
C GLY A 27 -6.32 10.22 -17.34
N SER A 28 -7.50 10.75 -16.99
CA SER A 28 -7.67 12.19 -16.79
C SER A 28 -7.06 12.71 -15.48
N ASN A 29 -6.59 11.83 -14.60
CA ASN A 29 -5.96 12.21 -13.34
C ASN A 29 -4.42 12.12 -13.37
N ILE A 30 -3.80 11.95 -14.55
CA ILE A 30 -2.33 12.02 -14.66
C ILE A 30 -1.84 13.40 -14.17
N ASN A 31 -0.73 13.39 -13.43
CA ASN A 31 -0.12 14.48 -12.68
C ASN A 31 -0.94 15.05 -11.51
N ARG A 32 -2.12 14.48 -11.19
CA ARG A 32 -2.85 14.86 -9.97
C ARG A 32 -2.31 14.16 -8.75
N TYR A 33 -2.56 14.78 -7.60
CA TYR A 33 -2.18 14.25 -6.30
C TYR A 33 -3.31 13.44 -5.68
N LEU A 34 -2.94 12.32 -5.07
CA LEU A 34 -3.81 11.40 -4.37
C LEU A 34 -3.40 11.34 -2.90
N LYS A 35 -4.27 11.82 -2.02
CA LYS A 35 -4.07 11.80 -0.57
C LYS A 35 -4.47 10.43 -0.01
N VAL A 36 -3.63 9.88 0.87
CA VAL A 36 -3.86 8.58 1.48
C VAL A 36 -3.51 8.63 2.96
N LEU A 37 -4.35 8.03 3.80
CA LEU A 37 -4.07 7.72 5.18
C LEU A 37 -3.81 6.21 5.28
N TYR A 38 -2.63 5.81 5.73
CA TYR A 38 -2.27 4.40 5.91
C TYR A 38 -1.50 4.22 7.21
N GLU A 39 -1.99 3.35 8.10
CA GLU A 39 -1.44 3.12 9.44
C GLU A 39 -1.15 4.42 10.21
N ASN A 40 -2.14 5.34 10.21
CA ASN A 40 -2.07 6.67 10.83
C ASN A 40 -1.02 7.63 10.24
N LYS A 41 -0.37 7.27 9.13
CA LYS A 41 0.54 8.14 8.38
C LYS A 41 -0.14 8.68 7.13
N LYS A 42 0.10 9.96 6.84
CA LYS A 42 -0.40 10.61 5.64
C LYS A 42 0.63 10.48 4.51
N TYR A 43 0.14 10.12 3.34
CA TYR A 43 0.92 10.03 2.11
C TYR A 43 0.25 10.88 1.02
N CYS A 44 1.07 11.43 0.14
CA CYS A 44 0.62 12.17 -1.03
C CYS A 44 1.31 11.59 -2.26
N PHE A 45 0.56 10.87 -3.08
CA PHE A 45 1.10 10.28 -4.31
C PHE A 45 0.79 11.18 -5.49
N CYS A 46 1.71 11.33 -6.44
CA CYS A 46 1.39 11.88 -7.75
C CYS A 46 1.09 10.72 -8.70
N ILE A 47 -0.06 10.75 -9.39
CA ILE A 47 -0.41 9.76 -10.42
C ILE A 47 0.40 10.08 -11.66
N LYS A 48 1.37 9.25 -12.03
CA LYS A 48 2.24 9.51 -13.18
C LYS A 48 1.75 8.88 -14.46
N ASP A 49 1.06 7.75 -14.36
CA ASP A 49 0.59 7.03 -15.54
C ASP A 49 -0.56 6.08 -15.19
N TYR A 50 -1.32 5.66 -16.21
CA TYR A 50 -2.39 4.68 -16.14
C TYR A 50 -2.30 3.66 -17.29
N ILE A 51 -1.97 2.42 -16.93
CA ILE A 51 -1.91 1.28 -17.84
C ILE A 51 -3.32 0.69 -17.97
N LYS A 52 -4.11 1.24 -18.91
CA LYS A 52 -5.52 0.89 -19.13
C LYS A 52 -5.76 -0.62 -19.31
N ARG A 53 -4.92 -1.29 -20.11
CA ARG A 53 -5.05 -2.74 -20.40
C ARG A 53 -4.95 -3.61 -19.14
N GLU A 54 -4.18 -3.17 -18.15
CA GLU A 54 -3.95 -3.91 -16.91
C GLU A 54 -4.75 -3.36 -15.71
N ASN A 55 -5.48 -2.26 -15.91
CA ASN A 55 -6.13 -1.51 -14.84
C ASN A 55 -5.20 -1.15 -13.68
N LYS A 56 -3.96 -0.75 -14.02
CA LYS A 56 -2.92 -0.36 -13.06
C LYS A 56 -2.55 1.10 -13.20
N VAL A 57 -2.22 1.74 -12.09
CA VAL A 57 -1.65 3.09 -12.05
C VAL A 57 -0.22 3.06 -11.59
N ILE A 58 0.57 4.00 -12.10
CA ILE A 58 1.92 4.28 -11.65
C ILE A 58 1.86 5.51 -10.76
N LEU A 59 2.39 5.38 -9.56
CA LEU A 59 2.42 6.45 -8.56
C LEU A 59 3.85 6.90 -8.33
N GLU A 60 4.02 8.17 -8.00
CA GLU A 60 5.25 8.73 -7.48
C GLU A 60 5.03 9.17 -6.03
N LEU A 61 5.99 8.85 -5.16
CA LEU A 61 6.07 9.33 -3.78
C LEU A 61 7.48 9.85 -3.56
N ASP A 62 7.65 11.07 -3.04
CA ASP A 62 8.96 11.66 -2.73
C ASP A 62 9.99 11.54 -3.89
N ARG A 63 9.56 11.91 -5.11
CA ARG A 63 10.36 11.83 -6.36
C ARG A 63 10.78 10.42 -6.76
N ARG A 64 10.17 9.39 -6.17
CA ARG A 64 10.40 7.98 -6.49
C ARG A 64 9.19 7.39 -7.19
N ILE A 65 9.40 6.89 -8.41
CA ILE A 65 8.41 6.08 -9.12
C ILE A 65 8.25 4.73 -8.42
N LEU A 66 7.01 4.41 -8.07
CA LEU A 66 6.63 3.16 -7.42
C LEU A 66 6.28 2.09 -8.46
N LYS A 67 6.23 0.83 -8.01
CA LYS A 67 5.74 -0.25 -8.86
C LYS A 67 4.26 -0.01 -9.22
N PRO A 68 3.83 -0.39 -10.43
CA PRO A 68 2.42 -0.31 -10.81
C PRO A 68 1.53 -1.06 -9.81
N ILE A 69 0.43 -0.43 -9.41
CA ILE A 69 -0.58 -1.00 -8.50
C ILE A 69 -1.92 -1.07 -9.21
N SER A 70 -2.68 -2.15 -8.99
CA SER A 70 -4.04 -2.22 -9.54
C SER A 70 -4.91 -1.14 -8.91
N THR A 71 -5.77 -0.54 -9.71
CA THR A 71 -6.69 0.51 -9.26
C THR A 71 -7.62 0.02 -8.14
N GLY A 72 -8.06 -1.24 -8.19
CA GLY A 72 -8.81 -1.87 -7.10
C GLY A 72 -8.01 -1.99 -5.80
N HIS A 73 -6.78 -2.51 -5.83
CA HIS A 73 -5.94 -2.60 -4.63
C HIS A 73 -5.60 -1.22 -4.07
N LEU A 74 -5.39 -0.24 -4.95
CA LEU A 74 -5.20 1.14 -4.53
C LEU A 74 -6.44 1.62 -3.77
N LEU A 75 -7.65 1.51 -4.33
CA LEU A 75 -8.89 1.95 -3.67
C LEU A 75 -9.17 1.24 -2.34
N GLU A 76 -8.77 -0.03 -2.22
CA GLU A 76 -8.81 -0.79 -0.97
C GLU A 76 -7.68 -0.45 0.01
N CYS A 77 -6.86 0.56 -0.31
CA CYS A 77 -5.71 1.02 0.46
C CYS A 77 -4.65 -0.07 0.72
N LYS A 78 -4.52 -1.06 -0.18
CA LYS A 78 -3.53 -2.15 -0.13
C LYS A 78 -2.15 -1.68 -0.64
N ILE A 79 -1.67 -0.56 -0.09
CA ILE A 79 -0.47 0.13 -0.57
C ILE A 79 0.83 -0.29 0.15
N GLY A 80 0.74 -1.00 1.28
CA GLY A 80 1.92 -1.36 2.12
C GLY A 80 3.09 -1.94 1.33
N GLY A 81 2.81 -2.82 0.37
CA GLY A 81 3.82 -3.44 -0.49
C GLY A 81 4.55 -2.46 -1.42
N ILE A 82 3.88 -1.39 -1.89
CA ILE A 82 4.49 -0.40 -2.80
C ILE A 82 5.22 0.70 -2.04
N ILE A 83 4.75 1.07 -0.83
CA ILE A 83 5.44 2.05 0.04
C ILE A 83 6.58 1.43 0.86
N GLY A 84 6.78 0.11 0.76
CA GLY A 84 7.83 -0.58 1.51
C GLY A 84 7.54 -0.77 3.00
N VAL A 85 6.32 -0.42 3.44
CA VAL A 85 5.77 -0.81 4.74
C VAL A 85 5.36 -2.28 4.61
N LYS A 86 6.34 -3.17 4.55
CA LYS A 86 6.09 -4.57 4.90
C LYS A 86 5.63 -4.53 6.35
N SER A 87 4.46 -5.11 6.63
CA SER A 87 3.99 -5.42 7.98
C SER A 87 5.02 -6.34 8.63
N GLY A 88 6.04 -5.74 9.21
CA GLY A 88 7.04 -6.36 10.07
C GLY A 88 6.59 -6.34 11.52
N ASP A 89 5.28 -6.35 11.77
CA ASP A 89 4.77 -6.73 13.08
C ASP A 89 5.16 -8.20 13.23
N PHE A 90 6.25 -8.43 13.96
CA PHE A 90 6.63 -9.78 14.35
C PHE A 90 5.42 -10.39 15.02
N LYS A 91 5.00 -11.56 14.52
CA LYS A 91 3.84 -12.29 15.04
C LYS A 91 3.95 -12.53 16.56
N TYR A 92 5.18 -12.54 17.07
CA TYR A 92 5.52 -12.78 18.47
C TYR A 92 6.35 -11.64 19.03
N VAL A 93 6.13 -11.33 20.30
CA VAL A 93 6.87 -10.29 21.04
C VAL A 93 8.11 -10.89 21.71
N ILE A 94 9.15 -10.08 21.90
CA ILE A 94 10.31 -10.49 22.71
C ILE A 94 9.82 -10.73 24.14
N GLY A 95 10.29 -11.82 24.75
CA GLY A 95 9.84 -12.30 26.05
C GLY A 95 8.60 -13.22 26.00
N GLN A 96 7.98 -13.40 24.83
CA GLN A 96 6.90 -14.37 24.69
C GLN A 96 7.42 -15.79 24.91
N THR A 97 6.76 -16.52 25.82
CA THR A 97 7.08 -17.92 26.15
C THR A 97 6.07 -18.88 25.52
N PHE A 98 6.57 -20.00 24.99
CA PHE A 98 5.76 -21.11 24.51
C PHE A 98 6.09 -22.34 25.34
N LYS A 99 5.07 -23.07 25.77
CA LYS A 99 5.22 -24.38 26.39
C LYS A 99 4.87 -25.45 25.36
N ASP A 100 5.82 -26.32 25.08
CA ASP A 100 5.62 -27.61 24.44
C ASP A 100 5.75 -28.69 25.53
N ASP A 101 5.17 -29.87 25.35
CA ASP A 101 5.15 -30.95 26.37
C ASP A 101 6.56 -31.36 26.82
N LYS A 102 7.58 -30.99 26.04
CA LYS A 102 8.99 -31.33 26.29
C LYS A 102 9.86 -30.12 26.61
N ARG A 103 9.46 -28.87 26.34
CA ARG A 103 10.34 -27.69 26.41
C ARG A 103 9.58 -26.37 26.58
N ASP A 104 10.25 -25.43 27.25
CA ASP A 104 9.89 -24.02 27.26
C ASP A 104 10.76 -23.25 26.25
N ILE A 105 10.12 -22.47 25.37
CA ILE A 105 10.78 -21.65 24.36
C ILE A 105 10.50 -20.18 24.66
N ILE A 106 11.53 -19.34 24.70
CA ILE A 106 11.39 -17.88 24.85
C ILE A 106 12.01 -17.14 23.66
N ILE A 107 11.28 -16.15 23.13
CA ILE A 107 11.80 -15.28 22.08
C ILE A 107 12.71 -14.21 22.70
N ILE A 108 14.02 -14.32 22.48
CA ILE A 108 15.01 -13.39 23.07
C ILE A 108 15.44 -12.26 22.12
N ASP A 109 15.35 -12.48 20.81
CA ASP A 109 15.82 -11.52 19.81
C ASP A 109 15.10 -11.72 18.47
N ARG A 110 15.21 -10.71 17.59
CA ARG A 110 14.66 -10.72 16.24
C ARG A 110 15.48 -9.86 15.29
N GLU A 111 15.72 -10.37 14.08
CA GLU A 111 16.46 -9.65 13.04
C GLU A 111 15.65 -9.51 11.73
N TYR A 112 15.89 -8.42 11.00
CA TYR A 112 15.34 -8.22 9.67
C TYR A 112 16.30 -8.78 8.61
N ARG A 113 15.87 -9.80 7.85
CA ARG A 113 16.63 -10.33 6.72
C ARG A 113 16.18 -9.72 5.39
N TYR A 114 17.07 -8.97 4.74
CA TYR A 114 16.86 -8.47 3.39
C TYR A 114 17.41 -9.46 2.36
N ARG A 115 16.55 -9.94 1.46
CA ARG A 115 16.98 -10.80 0.36
C ARG A 115 17.64 -9.93 -0.71
N LYS A 116 18.97 -10.07 -0.92
CA LYS A 116 19.67 -9.40 -2.03
C LYS A 116 19.03 -9.82 -3.35
N LYS A 117 18.63 -8.85 -4.19
CA LYS A 117 18.26 -9.12 -5.58
C LYS A 117 19.54 -9.55 -6.31
N LYS A 118 19.55 -10.74 -6.91
CA LYS A 118 20.57 -11.09 -7.92
C LYS A 118 20.37 -10.11 -9.08
N LYS A 119 21.45 -9.39 -9.44
CA LYS A 119 21.56 -8.65 -10.70
C LYS A 119 21.64 -9.64 -11.85
#